data_AF-A0A4R9LP80-F1
#
_entry.id   AF-A0A4R9LP80-F1
#
_cell.length_a   1.000
_cell.length_b   1.000
_cell.length_c   1.000
_cell.angle_alpha   90.00
_cell.angle_beta   90.00
_cell.angle_gamma   90.00
#
_symmetry.space_group_name_H-M   'P 1'
#
loop_
_entity.id
_entity.type
_entity.pdbx_description
1 polymer ?
#
loop_
_entity_poly.entity_id
_entity_poly.type
_entity_poly.pdbx_seq_one_letter_code
_entity_poly.pdbx_strand_id
1 'polypeptide(L)'
;MSYQVYKLMHMVGIFLLFLSLGGVALFTINGGTKSGNKWKAIAAATHGFGLIFLIVAGFGMMARLGIPHASWPGWVYAKIVIWLLFGGLLTLVYKRQSYAKILWFGFPILGFLAAYLAIFKPF
;
A
#
# COMPACT_ATOMS: atom_id res chain seq x y z
N MET A 1 22.60 4.46 3.63
CA MET A 1 21.93 3.93 2.41
C MET A 1 21.59 5.08 1.49
N SER A 2 21.74 4.90 0.18
CA SER A 2 21.46 5.95 -0.83
C SER A 2 19.96 6.10 -1.07
N TYR A 3 19.57 7.23 -1.68
CA TYR A 3 18.18 7.46 -2.13
C TYR A 3 17.68 6.32 -3.04
N GLN A 4 18.54 5.83 -3.94
CA GLN A 4 18.16 4.77 -4.88
C GLN A 4 17.84 3.44 -4.19
N VAL A 5 18.53 3.11 -3.10
CA VAL A 5 18.23 1.89 -2.34
C VAL A 5 16.87 2.01 -1.66
N TYR A 6 16.56 3.14 -1.03
CA TYR A 6 15.21 3.36 -0.49
C TYR A 6 14.15 3.35 -1.60
N LYS A 7 14.42 3.98 -2.75
CA LYS A 7 13.49 3.94 -3.89
C LYS A 7 13.21 2.50 -4.33
N LEU A 8 14.23 1.66 -4.45
CA LEU A 8 14.07 0.25 -4.80
C LEU A 8 13.26 -0.52 -3.75
N MET A 9 13.57 -0.36 -2.46
CA MET A 9 12.79 -0.95 -1.36
C MET A 9 11.33 -0.51 -1.40
N HIS A 10 11.07 0.77 -1.72
CA HIS A 10 9.72 1.30 -1.83
C HIS A 10 8.96 0.62 -2.99
N MET A 11 9.58 0.43 -4.15
CA MET A 11 8.98 -0.32 -5.27
C MET A 11 8.70 -1.77 -4.90
N VAL A 12 9.63 -2.47 -4.22
CA VAL A 12 9.36 -3.83 -3.73
C VAL A 12 8.15 -3.83 -2.80
N GLY A 13 8.05 -2.84 -1.91
CA GLY A 13 6.88 -2.65 -1.05
C GLY A 13 5.57 -2.53 -1.82
N ILE A 14 5.56 -1.71 -2.89
CA ILE A 14 4.41 -1.57 -3.80
C ILE A 14 4.06 -2.93 -4.43
N PHE A 15 5.02 -3.64 -5.00
CA PHE A 15 4.77 -4.91 -5.68
C PHE A 15 4.16 -5.95 -4.73
N LEU A 16 4.72 -6.10 -3.53
CA LEU A 16 4.19 -7.02 -2.53
C LEU A 16 2.77 -6.62 -2.09
N LEU A 17 2.56 -5.32 -1.82
CA LEU A 17 1.25 -4.82 -1.40
C LEU A 17 0.17 -5.12 -2.44
N PHE A 18 0.40 -4.76 -3.70
CA PHE A 18 -0.57 -4.96 -4.78
C PHE A 18 -0.74 -6.42 -5.17
N LEU A 19 0.32 -7.22 -5.12
CA LEU A 19 0.24 -8.67 -5.33
C LEU A 19 -0.71 -9.32 -4.31
N SER A 20 -0.54 -8.99 -3.02
CA SER A 20 -1.40 -9.54 -1.98
C SER A 20 -2.85 -9.05 -2.11
N LEU A 21 -3.06 -7.73 -2.23
CA LEU A 21 -4.40 -7.14 -2.32
C LEU A 21 -5.17 -7.63 -3.56
N GLY A 22 -4.51 -7.67 -4.73
CA GLY A 22 -5.11 -8.16 -5.97
C GLY A 22 -5.47 -9.64 -5.90
N GLY A 23 -4.56 -10.49 -5.40
CA GLY A 23 -4.82 -11.92 -5.25
C GLY A 23 -5.98 -12.21 -4.30
N VAL A 24 -6.02 -11.52 -3.16
CA VAL A 24 -7.10 -11.65 -2.17
C VAL A 24 -8.43 -11.11 -2.69
N ALA A 25 -8.42 -9.99 -3.42
CA ALA A 25 -9.62 -9.43 -4.03
C ALA A 25 -10.20 -10.39 -5.05
N LEU A 26 -9.40 -10.90 -5.99
CA LEU A 26 -9.89 -11.84 -7.01
C LEU A 26 -10.44 -13.13 -6.39
N PHE A 27 -9.71 -13.70 -5.43
CA PHE A 27 -10.17 -14.87 -4.68
C PHE A 27 -11.53 -14.63 -4.02
N THR A 28 -11.70 -13.50 -3.36
CA THR A 28 -12.96 -13.15 -2.66
C THR A 28 -14.08 -12.84 -3.65
N ILE A 29 -13.78 -12.20 -4.79
CA ILE A 29 -14.75 -11.93 -5.87
C ILE A 29 -15.33 -13.25 -6.40
N ASN A 30 -14.50 -14.30 -6.47
CA ASN A 30 -14.89 -15.64 -6.91
C ASN A 30 -15.57 -16.49 -5.81
N GLY A 31 -16.02 -15.87 -4.71
CA GLY A 31 -16.74 -16.54 -3.62
C GLY A 31 -15.83 -17.13 -2.53
N GLY A 32 -14.52 -16.91 -2.61
CA GLY A 32 -13.59 -17.35 -1.59
C GLY A 32 -13.80 -16.63 -0.25
N THR A 33 -13.61 -17.36 0.86
CA THR A 33 -13.67 -16.81 2.22
C THR A 33 -12.31 -16.88 2.90
N LYS A 34 -12.06 -16.01 3.89
CA LYS A 34 -10.77 -15.98 4.62
C LYS A 34 -10.44 -17.32 5.26
N SER A 35 -11.42 -18.04 5.80
CA SER A 35 -11.22 -19.37 6.39
C SER A 35 -10.85 -20.43 5.34
N GLY A 36 -11.44 -20.34 4.14
CA GLY A 36 -11.16 -21.23 3.02
C GLY A 36 -9.84 -20.95 2.26
N ASN A 37 -9.23 -19.78 2.46
CA ASN A 37 -7.95 -19.46 1.82
C ASN A 37 -6.77 -20.16 2.51
N LYS A 38 -6.25 -21.24 1.91
CA LYS A 38 -5.07 -21.97 2.37
C LYS A 38 -3.79 -21.09 2.42
N TRP A 39 -3.74 -20.05 1.61
CA TRP A 39 -2.63 -19.10 1.51
C TRP A 39 -2.84 -17.81 2.32
N LYS A 40 -3.85 -17.75 3.19
CA LYS A 40 -4.18 -16.53 3.97
C LYS A 40 -3.01 -15.95 4.76
N ALA A 41 -2.16 -16.80 5.33
CA ALA A 41 -1.01 -16.38 6.13
C ALA A 41 0.07 -15.74 5.25
N ILE A 42 0.36 -16.36 4.10
CA ILE A 42 1.34 -15.83 3.14
C ILE A 42 0.82 -14.52 2.55
N ALA A 43 -0.45 -14.45 2.14
CA ALA A 43 -1.06 -13.21 1.66
C ALA A 43 -0.96 -12.08 2.72
N ALA A 44 -1.25 -12.38 3.99
CA ALA A 44 -1.12 -11.40 5.07
C ALA A 44 0.34 -10.96 5.31
N ALA A 45 1.30 -11.89 5.28
CA ALA A 45 2.71 -11.57 5.41
C ALA A 45 3.22 -10.72 4.24
N THR A 46 2.88 -11.09 3.00
CA THR A 46 3.22 -10.33 1.79
C THR A 46 2.68 -8.90 1.87
N HIS A 47 1.43 -8.71 2.32
CA HIS A 47 0.85 -7.38 2.54
C HIS A 47 1.58 -6.61 3.64
N GLY A 48 1.82 -7.25 4.80
CA GLY A 48 2.50 -6.63 5.94
C GLY A 48 3.94 -6.19 5.60
N PHE A 49 4.74 -7.06 4.99
CA PHE A 49 6.08 -6.70 4.51
C PHE A 49 6.04 -5.62 3.43
N GLY A 50 5.05 -5.66 2.54
CA GLY A 50 4.80 -4.61 1.56
C GLY A 50 4.63 -3.23 2.21
N LEU A 51 3.82 -3.15 3.26
CA LEU A 51 3.61 -1.92 4.04
C LEU A 51 4.86 -1.47 4.80
N ILE A 52 5.57 -2.41 5.45
CA ILE A 52 6.81 -2.09 6.18
C ILE A 52 7.82 -1.47 5.22
N PHE A 53 8.03 -2.09 4.06
CA PHE A 53 8.94 -1.56 3.04
C PHE A 53 8.49 -0.21 2.50
N LEU A 54 7.19 -0.04 2.22
CA LEU A 54 6.63 1.24 1.80
C LEU A 54 6.92 2.36 2.81
N ILE A 55 6.63 2.12 4.08
CA ILE A 55 6.74 3.12 5.15
C ILE A 55 8.22 3.44 5.43
N VAL A 56 9.03 2.42 5.74
CA VAL A 56 10.44 2.59 6.09
C VAL A 56 11.20 3.26 4.94
N ALA A 57 10.98 2.80 3.71
CA ALA A 57 11.65 3.37 2.56
C ALA A 57 11.10 4.74 2.17
N GLY A 58 9.81 5.00 2.40
CA GLY A 58 9.19 6.30 2.21
C GLY A 58 9.84 7.37 3.08
N PHE A 59 9.93 7.12 4.39
CA PHE A 59 10.63 8.02 5.32
C PHE A 59 12.13 8.10 5.03
N GLY A 60 12.77 6.99 4.64
CA GLY A 60 14.17 6.97 4.21
C GLY A 60 14.43 7.89 3.02
N MET A 61 13.56 7.88 2.00
CA MET A 61 13.64 8.82 0.87
C MET A 61 13.43 10.27 1.31
N MET A 62 12.48 10.54 2.20
CA MET A 62 12.23 11.90 2.71
C MET A 62 13.47 12.49 3.40
N ALA A 63 14.14 11.69 4.24
CA ALA A 63 15.38 12.11 4.91
C ALA A 63 16.49 12.44 3.90
N ARG A 64 16.55 11.75 2.75
CA ARG A 64 17.53 12.04 1.68
C ARG A 64 17.15 13.21 0.79
N LEU A 65 15.87 13.59 0.76
CA LEU A 65 15.40 14.80 0.10
C LEU A 65 15.49 16.04 1.00
N GLY A 66 15.94 15.91 2.25
CA GLY A 66 16.06 17.02 3.19
C GLY A 66 14.70 17.56 3.66
N ILE A 67 13.63 16.77 3.59
CA ILE A 67 12.30 17.20 4.04
C ILE A 67 12.31 17.29 5.58
N PRO A 68 12.05 18.47 6.18
CA PRO A 68 12.17 18.69 7.61
C PRO A 68 11.09 17.95 8.40
N HIS A 69 11.45 17.35 9.54
CA HIS A 69 10.52 16.58 10.39
C HIS A 69 9.45 17.44 11.10
N ALA A 70 9.74 18.71 11.37
CA ALA A 70 8.86 19.60 12.12
C ALA A 70 7.74 20.23 11.28
N SER A 71 7.84 20.16 9.95
CA SER A 71 6.93 20.88 9.03
C SER A 71 6.83 20.13 7.71
N TRP A 72 6.14 18.99 7.70
CA TRP A 72 5.93 18.25 6.46
C TRP A 72 5.00 19.02 5.52
N PRO A 73 5.29 19.04 4.20
CA PRO A 73 4.33 19.49 3.19
C PRO A 73 3.03 18.68 3.26
N GLY A 74 1.92 19.29 2.84
CA GLY A 74 0.61 18.63 2.97
C GLY A 74 0.51 17.32 2.19
N TRP A 75 1.20 17.20 1.05
CA TRP A 75 1.22 15.98 0.23
C TRP A 75 1.78 14.79 1.00
N VAL A 76 2.69 15.01 1.96
CA VAL A 76 3.26 13.95 2.80
C VAL A 76 2.17 13.39 3.71
N TYR A 77 1.44 14.26 4.41
CA TYR A 77 0.34 13.85 5.29
C TYR A 77 -0.73 13.08 4.51
N ALA A 78 -1.12 13.59 3.33
CA ALA A 78 -2.07 12.92 2.46
C ALA A 78 -1.59 11.51 2.06
N LYS A 79 -0.30 11.35 1.75
CA LYS A 79 0.29 10.05 1.39
C LYS A 79 0.33 9.08 2.57
N ILE A 80 0.62 9.57 3.79
CA ILE A 80 0.58 8.76 5.01
C ILE A 80 -0.83 8.23 5.26
N VAL A 81 -1.86 9.07 5.09
CA VAL A 81 -3.27 8.63 5.19
C VAL A 81 -3.56 7.51 4.19
N ILE A 82 -3.09 7.61 2.94
CA ILE A 82 -3.27 6.55 1.95
C ILE A 82 -2.57 5.25 2.37
N TRP A 83 -1.35 5.32 2.92
CA TRP A 83 -0.67 4.12 3.45
C TRP A 83 -1.43 3.48 4.62
N LEU A 84 -1.98 4.28 5.53
CA LEU A 84 -2.81 3.78 6.63
C LEU A 84 -4.09 3.11 6.13
N LEU A 85 -4.73 3.69 5.11
CA LEU A 85 -5.87 3.05 4.43
C LEU A 85 -5.46 1.68 3.88
N PHE A 86 -4.37 1.59 3.13
CA PHE A 86 -3.86 0.31 2.63
C PHE A 86 -3.59 -0.72 3.74
N GLY A 87 -3.21 -0.28 4.93
CA GLY A 87 -3.13 -1.09 6.16
C GLY A 87 -4.42 -1.83 6.50
N GLY A 88 -5.55 -1.11 6.52
CA GLY A 88 -6.85 -1.68 6.88
C GLY A 88 -7.53 -2.47 5.75
N LEU A 89 -7.19 -2.17 4.49
CA LEU A 89 -7.93 -2.66 3.33
C LEU A 89 -7.86 -4.17 3.13
N LEU A 90 -6.77 -4.84 3.52
CA LEU A 90 -6.69 -6.31 3.42
C LEU A 90 -7.82 -7.00 4.19
N THR A 91 -8.11 -6.52 5.40
CA THR A 91 -9.20 -7.07 6.23
C THR A 91 -10.55 -6.77 5.60
N LEU A 92 -10.72 -5.57 5.01
CA LEU A 92 -11.99 -5.15 4.41
C LEU A 92 -12.34 -5.97 3.16
N VAL A 93 -11.36 -6.33 2.33
CA VAL A 93 -11.59 -7.17 1.14
C VAL A 93 -12.24 -8.50 1.51
N TYR A 94 -11.71 -9.18 2.52
CA TYR A 94 -12.24 -10.48 2.95
C TYR A 94 -13.63 -10.42 3.59
N LYS A 95 -14.16 -9.23 3.93
CA LYS A 95 -15.44 -9.14 4.66
C LYS A 95 -16.62 -9.57 3.79
N ARG A 96 -16.70 -9.11 2.53
CA ARG A 96 -17.84 -9.35 1.63
C ARG A 96 -17.41 -9.25 0.17
N GLN A 97 -18.01 -10.07 -0.70
CA GLN A 97 -17.73 -10.07 -2.14
C GLN A 97 -17.97 -8.70 -2.79
N SER A 98 -19.00 -7.96 -2.36
CA SER A 98 -19.27 -6.61 -2.87
C SER A 98 -18.14 -5.63 -2.56
N TYR A 99 -17.53 -5.71 -1.39
CA TYR A 99 -16.37 -4.87 -1.04
C TYR A 99 -15.16 -5.24 -1.88
N ALA A 100 -14.91 -6.53 -2.10
CA ALA A 100 -13.82 -6.98 -2.96
C ALA A 100 -13.96 -6.45 -4.39
N LYS A 101 -15.18 -6.44 -4.96
CA LYS A 101 -15.46 -5.87 -6.30
C LYS A 101 -15.18 -4.36 -6.35
N ILE A 102 -15.61 -3.60 -5.34
CA ILE A 102 -15.34 -2.16 -5.27
C ILE A 102 -13.84 -1.90 -5.12
N LEU A 103 -13.19 -2.63 -4.20
CA LEU A 103 -11.78 -2.44 -3.88
C LEU A 103 -10.84 -2.89 -5.01
N TRP A 104 -11.26 -3.81 -5.87
CA TRP A 104 -10.53 -4.14 -7.10
C TRP A 104 -10.17 -2.90 -7.92
N PHE A 105 -11.12 -1.97 -8.07
CA PHE A 105 -10.88 -0.67 -8.71
C PHE A 105 -10.39 0.39 -7.72
N GLY A 106 -10.77 0.29 -6.45
CA GLY A 106 -10.29 1.20 -5.40
C GLY A 106 -8.77 1.15 -5.20
N PHE A 107 -8.14 -0.01 -5.30
CA PHE A 107 -6.69 -0.17 -5.14
C PHE A 107 -5.87 0.59 -6.18
N PRO A 108 -6.07 0.42 -7.50
CA PRO A 108 -5.34 1.20 -8.49
C PRO A 108 -5.64 2.70 -8.38
N ILE A 109 -6.85 3.10 -7.99
CA ILE A 109 -7.18 4.53 -7.75
C ILE A 109 -6.36 5.08 -6.58
N LEU A 110 -6.32 4.40 -5.43
CA LEU A 110 -5.52 4.82 -4.29
C LEU A 110 -4.02 4.81 -4.60
N GLY A 111 -3.55 3.81 -5.37
CA GLY A 111 -2.17 3.72 -5.84
C GLY A 111 -1.82 4.89 -6.75
N PHE A 112 -2.70 5.24 -7.69
CA PHE A 112 -2.58 6.39 -8.56
C PHE A 112 -2.49 7.70 -7.77
N LEU A 113 -3.40 7.92 -6.80
CA LEU A 113 -3.36 9.11 -5.95
C LEU A 113 -2.06 9.20 -5.15
N ALA A 114 -1.59 8.09 -4.58
CA ALA A 114 -0.31 8.05 -3.86
C ALA A 114 0.89 8.35 -4.78
N ALA A 115 0.87 7.86 -6.03
CA ALA A 115 1.88 8.14 -7.03
C ALA A 115 1.84 9.61 -7.48
N TYR A 116 0.66 10.14 -7.74
CA TYR A 116 0.43 11.54 -8.09
C TYR A 116 1.02 12.48 -7.02
N LEU A 117 0.68 12.26 -5.75
CA LEU A 117 1.22 13.05 -4.63
C LEU A 117 2.76 12.99 -4.57
N ALA A 118 3.34 11.81 -4.78
CA ALA A 118 4.78 11.62 -4.71
C ALA A 118 5.54 12.26 -5.89
N ILE A 119 4.93 12.25 -7.08
CA ILE A 119 5.52 12.81 -8.30
C ILE A 119 5.40 14.34 -8.26
N PHE A 120 4.17 14.85 -8.15
CA PHE A 120 3.87 16.26 -8.35
C PHE A 120 4.02 17.13 -7.10
N LYS A 121 3.92 16.54 -5.89
CA LYS A 121 4.08 17.24 -4.60
C LYS A 121 3.28 18.57 -4.54
N PRO A 122 1.97 18.55 -4.82
CA PRO A 122 1.22 19.76 -5.18
C PRO A 122 0.95 20.77 -4.04
N PHE A 123 1.15 20.39 -2.77
CA PHE A 123 0.88 21.22 -1.59
C PHE A 123 1.65 20.71 -0.35
#